data_AF-A0A1I8BW97-F1
#
_entry.id   AF-A0A1I8BW97-F1
#
_cell.length_a   1.000
_cell.length_b   1.000
_cell.length_c   1.000
_cell.angle_alpha   90.00
_cell.angle_beta   90.00
_cell.angle_gamma   90.00
#
_symmetry.space_group_name_H-M   'P 1'
#
loop_
_entity.id
_entity.type
_entity.pdbx_description
1 polymer ?
#
loop_
_entity_poly.entity_id
_entity_poly.type
_entity_poly.pdbx_seq_one_letter_code
_entity_poly.pdbx_strand_id
1 'polypeptide(L)'
;MDLTTSVIVQTSVWAINNTNMLNYPRGRERLEIVSVIVCSTIMGVANIMMIVQSAEAIISNDVNPEATIPTIAILLGGITIRIILLAICYSKSSQGCKLMGLDLRNDILTSVVALTCAIIGDRFWPLADPIGAIVVCSFIAISWMANVFSTIPLMIGRRAEQEAISRILRIAIQHDDRIKHIDHMMVYHLGERALVELHVVLDEHLPLKLTHDLTEALERKIRSLEFVERVFIHVDYQCDGWLGGH
;
A
#
# COMPACT_ATOMS: atom_id res chain seq x y z
N MET A 1 16.56 4.25 -11.08
CA MET A 1 15.26 4.39 -10.40
C MET A 1 15.07 3.29 -9.36
N ASP A 2 15.26 2.03 -9.75
CA ASP A 2 15.05 0.88 -8.86
C ASP A 2 15.97 0.87 -7.63
N LEU A 3 17.23 1.31 -7.79
CA LEU A 3 18.16 1.49 -6.67
C LEU A 3 17.72 2.61 -5.72
N THR A 4 17.23 3.73 -6.25
CA THR A 4 16.80 4.87 -5.41
C THR A 4 15.54 4.54 -4.63
N THR A 5 14.56 3.86 -5.22
CA THR A 5 13.35 3.42 -4.51
C THR A 5 13.67 2.36 -3.46
N SER A 6 14.57 1.44 -3.76
CA SER A 6 15.05 0.43 -2.81
C SER A 6 15.75 1.06 -1.59
N VAL A 7 16.59 2.08 -1.80
CA VAL A 7 17.22 2.84 -0.70
C VAL A 7 16.17 3.58 0.13
N ILE A 8 15.16 4.21 -0.51
CA ILE A 8 14.08 4.91 0.21
C ILE A 8 13.28 3.95 1.08
N VAL A 9 12.89 2.80 0.55
CA VAL A 9 12.14 1.79 1.33
C VAL A 9 13.00 1.25 2.46
N GLN A 10 14.27 0.92 2.20
CA GLN A 10 15.15 0.35 3.22
C GLN A 10 15.51 1.34 4.33
N THR A 11 15.71 2.61 4.00
CA THR A 11 15.89 3.67 5.00
C THR A 11 14.62 3.89 5.83
N SER A 12 13.45 3.75 5.22
CA SER A 12 12.16 3.83 5.92
C SER A 12 11.98 2.67 6.90
N VAL A 13 12.23 1.43 6.46
CA VAL A 13 12.20 0.24 7.33
C VAL A 13 13.22 0.34 8.47
N TRP A 14 14.44 0.81 8.17
CA TRP A 14 15.44 1.05 9.20
C TRP A 14 14.98 2.11 10.21
N ALA A 15 14.38 3.21 9.75
CA ALA A 15 13.87 4.26 10.61
C ALA A 15 12.68 3.82 11.48
N ILE A 16 11.86 2.89 10.99
CA ILE A 16 10.78 2.25 11.77
C ILE A 16 11.38 1.36 12.86
N ASN A 17 12.32 0.48 12.50
CA ASN A 17 12.95 -0.45 13.45
C ASN A 17 13.79 0.26 14.52
N ASN A 18 14.42 1.38 14.19
CA ASN A 18 15.24 2.17 15.11
C ASN A 18 14.47 3.34 15.76
N THR A 19 13.18 3.14 16.05
CA THR A 19 12.34 4.19 16.63
C THR A 19 12.53 4.32 18.14
N ASN A 20 12.82 5.53 18.60
CA ASN A 20 12.80 5.86 20.03
C ASN A 20 11.34 6.11 20.49
N MET A 21 10.83 5.23 21.34
CA MET A 21 9.45 5.29 21.85
C MET A 21 9.15 6.53 22.72
N LEU A 22 10.18 7.21 23.28
CA LEU A 22 9.97 8.43 24.07
C LEU A 22 9.48 9.60 23.20
N ASN A 23 10.09 9.77 22.03
CA ASN A 23 9.71 10.82 21.09
C ASN A 23 8.52 10.40 20.22
N TYR A 24 8.36 9.09 19.99
CA TYR A 24 7.32 8.51 19.14
C TYR A 24 6.59 7.39 19.88
N PRO A 25 5.69 7.73 20.82
CA PRO A 25 4.99 6.73 21.65
C PRO A 25 4.04 5.82 20.85
N ARG A 26 3.68 6.22 19.63
CA ARG A 26 2.88 5.40 18.68
C ARG A 26 3.74 4.70 17.62
N GLY A 27 5.07 4.76 17.75
CA GLY A 27 5.98 4.27 16.72
C GLY A 27 6.00 5.15 15.47
N ARG A 28 6.64 4.64 14.41
CA ARG A 28 6.80 5.32 13.12
C ARG A 28 6.33 4.47 11.94
N GLU A 29 5.46 3.48 12.16
CA GLU A 29 4.97 2.55 11.13
C GLU A 29 4.43 3.27 9.88
N ARG A 30 3.86 4.47 10.05
CA ARG A 30 3.38 5.33 8.95
C ARG A 30 4.45 5.74 7.93
N LEU A 31 5.74 5.69 8.28
CA LEU A 31 6.83 5.99 7.36
C LEU A 31 6.84 5.03 6.15
N GLU A 32 6.32 3.81 6.31
CA GLU A 32 6.19 2.87 5.21
C GLU A 32 5.25 3.40 4.12
N ILE A 33 4.05 3.85 4.49
CA ILE A 33 3.11 4.48 3.55
C ILE A 33 3.71 5.74 2.91
N VAL A 34 4.37 6.58 3.71
CA VAL A 34 5.03 7.79 3.19
C VAL A 34 6.08 7.42 2.15
N SER A 35 6.88 6.38 2.41
CA SER A 35 7.89 5.88 1.48
C SER A 35 7.27 5.41 0.15
N VAL A 36 6.13 4.72 0.21
CA VAL A 36 5.39 4.27 -0.98
C VAL A 36 4.89 5.46 -1.79
N ILE A 37 4.34 6.49 -1.16
CA ILE A 37 3.86 7.71 -1.86
C ILE A 37 5.03 8.44 -2.53
N VAL A 38 6.15 8.61 -1.84
CA VAL A 38 7.35 9.27 -2.39
C VAL A 38 7.90 8.48 -3.57
N CYS A 39 8.08 7.16 -3.43
CA CYS A 39 8.52 6.29 -4.52
C CYS A 39 7.57 6.37 -5.71
N SER A 40 6.26 6.29 -5.49
CA SER A 40 5.25 6.37 -6.55
C SER A 40 5.30 7.70 -7.29
N THR A 41 5.51 8.80 -6.58
CA THR A 41 5.63 10.14 -7.17
C THR A 41 6.88 10.25 -8.03
N ILE A 42 8.04 9.79 -7.54
CA ILE A 42 9.30 9.78 -8.30
C ILE A 42 9.16 8.93 -9.57
N MET A 43 8.56 7.74 -9.46
CA MET A 43 8.33 6.84 -10.59
C MET A 43 7.37 7.44 -11.62
N GLY A 44 6.29 8.08 -11.17
CA GLY A 44 5.35 8.79 -12.04
C GLY A 44 6.02 9.93 -12.82
N VAL A 45 6.76 10.80 -12.13
CA VAL A 45 7.47 11.93 -12.76
C VAL A 45 8.52 11.44 -13.76
N ALA A 46 9.31 10.42 -13.40
CA ALA A 46 10.32 9.89 -14.29
C ALA A 46 9.72 9.28 -15.56
N ASN A 47 8.58 8.59 -15.48
CA ASN A 47 7.89 8.09 -16.67
C ASN A 47 7.34 9.23 -17.54
N ILE A 48 6.87 10.33 -16.94
CA ILE A 48 6.48 11.53 -17.71
C ILE A 48 7.68 12.14 -18.43
N MET A 49 8.84 12.22 -17.78
CA MET A 49 10.07 12.69 -18.43
C MET A 49 10.48 11.79 -19.61
N MET A 50 10.35 10.46 -19.46
CA MET A 50 10.59 9.52 -20.56
C MET A 50 9.63 9.76 -21.74
N ILE A 51 8.35 10.02 -21.48
CA ILE A 51 7.38 10.35 -22.54
C ILE A 51 7.80 11.62 -23.29
N VAL A 52 8.24 12.66 -22.57
CA VAL A 52 8.70 13.91 -23.19
C VAL A 52 9.95 13.66 -24.05
N GLN A 53 10.92 12.90 -23.56
CA GLN A 53 12.13 12.54 -24.31
C GLN A 53 11.80 11.72 -25.58
N SER A 54 10.89 10.75 -25.46
CA SER A 54 10.43 9.97 -26.62
C SER A 54 9.67 10.83 -27.63
N ALA A 55 8.89 11.82 -27.18
CA ALA A 55 8.21 12.76 -28.07
C ALA A 55 9.19 13.72 -28.77
N GLU A 56 10.19 14.22 -28.05
CA GLU A 56 11.27 15.05 -28.61
C GLU A 56 12.06 14.28 -29.68
N ALA A 57 12.37 13.00 -29.44
CA ALA A 57 13.05 12.14 -30.41
C ALA A 57 12.25 11.97 -31.72
N ILE A 58 10.92 11.91 -31.64
CA ILE A 58 10.05 11.87 -32.83
C ILE A 58 10.12 13.19 -33.61
N ILE A 59 10.12 14.33 -32.90
CA ILE A 59 10.09 15.67 -33.51
C ILE A 59 11.45 16.02 -34.15
N SER A 60 12.56 15.69 -33.47
CA SER A 60 13.91 15.97 -33.97
C SER A 60 14.32 15.07 -35.13
N ASN A 61 13.56 14.00 -35.40
CA ASN A 61 13.83 12.99 -36.42
C ASN A 61 15.23 12.33 -36.27
N ASP A 62 15.86 12.48 -35.09
CA ASP A 62 17.11 11.82 -34.70
C ASP A 62 16.79 10.45 -34.11
N VAL A 63 16.08 9.66 -34.90
CA VAL A 63 15.69 8.29 -34.54
C VAL A 63 16.77 7.38 -35.09
N ASN A 64 17.90 7.33 -34.39
CA ASN A 64 18.93 6.31 -34.58
C ASN A 64 18.73 5.24 -33.48
N PRO A 65 17.81 4.29 -33.65
CA PRO A 65 17.69 3.16 -32.75
C PRO A 65 18.89 2.25 -33.00
N GLU A 66 20.04 2.56 -32.42
CA GLU A 66 21.11 1.57 -32.31
C GLU A 66 20.71 0.61 -31.18
N ALA A 67 19.86 -0.37 -31.53
CA ALA A 67 19.61 -1.53 -30.71
C ALA A 67 20.84 -2.44 -30.73
N THR A 68 21.98 -1.93 -30.27
CA THR A 68 23.25 -2.64 -30.26
C THR A 68 23.08 -3.89 -29.38
N ILE A 69 23.72 -4.99 -29.78
CA ILE A 69 23.76 -6.27 -29.05
C ILE A 69 23.90 -6.11 -27.51
N PRO A 70 24.74 -5.23 -26.95
CA PRO A 70 24.80 -5.00 -25.50
C PRO A 70 23.49 -4.46 -24.89
N THR A 71 22.75 -3.58 -25.58
CA THR A 71 21.49 -3.01 -25.08
C THR A 71 20.42 -4.08 -24.94
N ILE A 72 20.29 -4.95 -25.95
CA ILE A 72 19.36 -6.10 -25.92
C ILE A 72 19.78 -7.09 -24.82
N ALA A 73 21.08 -7.35 -24.65
CA ALA A 73 21.59 -8.24 -23.61
C ALA A 73 21.30 -7.71 -22.19
N ILE A 74 21.43 -6.40 -21.96
CA ILE A 74 21.09 -5.77 -20.67
C ILE A 74 19.59 -5.87 -20.39
N LEU A 75 18.73 -5.61 -21.38
CA LEU A 75 17.27 -5.69 -21.22
C LEU A 75 16.83 -7.14 -20.92
N LEU A 76 17.35 -8.13 -21.65
CA LEU A 76 17.10 -9.55 -21.39
C LEU A 76 17.64 -9.97 -20.01
N GLY A 77 18.81 -9.47 -19.61
CA GLY A 77 19.36 -9.65 -18.27
C GLY A 77 18.41 -9.12 -17.19
N GLY A 78 17.85 -7.93 -17.37
CA GLY A 78 16.87 -7.36 -16.45
C GLY A 78 15.60 -8.21 -16.33
N ILE A 79 15.04 -8.67 -17.46
CA ILE A 79 13.85 -9.53 -17.48
C ILE A 79 14.13 -10.87 -16.78
N THR A 80 15.27 -11.50 -17.04
CA THR A 80 15.62 -12.79 -16.42
C THR A 80 15.77 -12.67 -14.89
N ILE A 81 16.40 -11.60 -14.40
CA ILE A 81 16.50 -11.34 -12.94
C ILE A 81 15.11 -11.19 -12.33
N ARG A 82 14.20 -10.43 -12.97
CA ARG A 82 12.81 -10.26 -12.49
C ARG A 82 12.04 -11.58 -12.49
N ILE A 83 12.23 -12.45 -13.49
CA ILE A 83 11.62 -13.79 -13.52
C ILE A 83 12.15 -14.67 -12.38
N ILE A 84 13.46 -14.63 -12.08
CA ILE A 84 14.05 -15.40 -10.97
C ILE A 84 13.47 -14.92 -9.63
N LEU A 85 13.36 -13.60 -9.43
CA LEU A 85 12.76 -13.02 -8.24
C LEU A 85 11.27 -13.39 -8.11
N LEU A 86 10.53 -13.45 -9.23
CA LEU A 86 9.15 -13.91 -9.25
C LEU A 86 9.05 -15.38 -8.81
N ALA A 87 9.93 -16.24 -9.33
CA ALA A 87 9.97 -17.66 -8.95
C ALA A 87 10.29 -17.86 -7.46
N ILE A 88 11.20 -17.06 -6.89
CA ILE A 88 11.49 -17.05 -5.45
C ILE A 88 10.27 -16.61 -4.64
N CYS A 89 9.54 -15.59 -5.10
CA CYS A 89 8.31 -15.14 -4.44
C CYS A 89 7.21 -16.21 -4.48
N TYR A 90 7.04 -16.93 -5.59
CA TYR A 90 6.09 -18.05 -5.67
C TYR A 90 6.47 -19.24 -4.78
N SER A 91 7.76 -19.46 -4.56
CA SER A 91 8.23 -20.52 -3.65
C SER A 91 7.94 -20.20 -2.18
N LYS A 92 7.74 -18.93 -1.81
CA LYS A 92 7.42 -18.50 -0.45
C LYS A 92 5.93 -18.14 -0.32
N SER A 93 5.18 -18.91 0.46
CA SER A 93 3.73 -18.68 0.68
C SER A 93 3.44 -17.57 1.70
N SER A 94 4.24 -16.51 1.75
CA SER A 94 3.95 -15.35 2.61
C SER A 94 3.02 -14.38 1.89
N GLN A 95 2.17 -13.68 2.64
CA GLN A 95 1.23 -12.69 2.08
C GLN A 95 1.97 -11.54 1.39
N GLY A 96 3.10 -11.10 1.96
CA GLY A 96 3.99 -10.12 1.32
C GLY A 96 4.58 -10.60 -0.01
N CYS A 97 4.98 -11.87 -0.13
CA CYS A 97 5.49 -12.42 -1.38
C CYS A 97 4.41 -12.52 -2.48
N LYS A 98 3.13 -12.71 -2.13
CA LYS A 98 2.03 -12.69 -3.11
C LYS A 98 1.80 -11.30 -3.70
N LEU A 99 1.83 -10.27 -2.86
CA LEU A 99 1.69 -8.88 -3.29
C LEU A 99 2.88 -8.44 -4.16
N MET A 100 4.10 -8.73 -3.70
CA MET A 100 5.31 -8.48 -4.48
C MET A 100 5.32 -9.24 -5.82
N GLY A 101 4.81 -10.48 -5.84
CA GLY A 101 4.73 -11.27 -7.07
C GLY A 101 3.75 -10.71 -8.11
N LEU A 102 2.64 -10.11 -7.67
CA LEU A 102 1.69 -9.45 -8.57
C LEU A 102 2.32 -8.22 -9.23
N ASP A 103 3.03 -7.43 -8.45
CA ASP A 103 3.77 -6.24 -8.90
C ASP A 103 4.85 -6.62 -9.93
N LEU A 104 5.69 -7.59 -9.58
CA LEU A 104 6.77 -8.07 -10.45
C LEU A 104 6.25 -8.66 -11.78
N ARG A 105 5.06 -9.28 -11.77
CA ARG A 105 4.41 -9.79 -13.00
C ARG A 105 4.03 -8.65 -13.94
N ASN A 106 3.48 -7.56 -13.41
CA ASN A 106 3.10 -6.39 -14.21
C ASN A 106 4.35 -5.70 -14.79
N ASP A 107 5.43 -5.63 -14.01
CA ASP A 107 6.73 -5.10 -14.46
C ASP A 107 7.38 -5.96 -15.55
N ILE A 108 7.30 -7.29 -15.45
CA ILE A 108 7.77 -8.18 -16.51
C ILE A 108 6.96 -7.96 -17.80
N LEU A 109 5.64 -7.85 -17.69
CA LEU A 109 4.76 -7.66 -18.84
C LEU A 109 5.07 -6.35 -19.58
N THR A 110 5.20 -5.25 -18.85
CA THR A 110 5.56 -3.94 -19.44
C THR A 110 6.95 -3.96 -20.06
N SER A 111 7.92 -4.64 -19.44
CA SER A 111 9.29 -4.78 -19.97
C SER A 111 9.34 -5.61 -21.25
N VAL A 112 8.55 -6.68 -21.33
CA VAL A 112 8.46 -7.51 -22.55
C VAL A 112 7.83 -6.70 -23.68
N VAL A 113 6.76 -5.95 -23.42
CA VAL A 113 6.15 -5.07 -24.41
C VAL A 113 7.16 -4.04 -24.93
N ALA A 114 7.90 -3.37 -24.04
CA ALA A 114 8.94 -2.43 -24.42
C ALA A 114 10.02 -3.07 -25.31
N LEU A 115 10.51 -4.26 -24.95
CA LEU A 115 11.50 -5.00 -25.75
C LEU A 115 10.96 -5.37 -27.14
N THR A 116 9.69 -5.79 -27.24
CA THR A 116 9.08 -6.11 -28.54
C THR A 116 8.97 -4.88 -29.44
N CYS A 117 8.60 -3.71 -28.88
CA CYS A 117 8.56 -2.46 -29.62
C CYS A 117 9.95 -2.03 -30.10
N ALA A 118 10.99 -2.19 -29.27
CA ALA A 118 12.36 -1.87 -29.64
C ALA A 118 12.89 -2.73 -30.81
N ILE A 119 12.62 -4.04 -30.80
CA ILE A 119 13.04 -4.95 -31.88
C ILE A 119 12.31 -4.63 -33.20
N ILE A 120 11.02 -4.30 -33.13
CA ILE A 120 10.24 -3.87 -34.31
C ILE A 120 10.74 -2.51 -34.82
N GLY A 121 11.11 -1.62 -33.90
CA GLY A 121 11.73 -0.32 -34.16
C GLY A 121 12.99 -0.41 -35.00
N ASP A 122 13.91 -1.28 -34.58
CA ASP A 122 15.19 -1.52 -35.24
C ASP A 122 15.04 -2.11 -36.65
N ARG A 123 14.12 -3.08 -36.84
CA ARG A 123 14.09 -3.88 -38.08
C ARG A 123 13.10 -3.40 -39.15
N PHE A 124 11.97 -2.82 -38.76
CA PHE A 124 10.85 -2.56 -39.68
C PHE A 124 10.38 -1.12 -39.69
N TRP A 125 10.28 -0.46 -38.53
CA TRP A 125 9.71 0.88 -38.45
C TRP A 125 10.37 1.71 -37.33
N PRO A 126 11.30 2.62 -37.65
CA PRO A 126 12.05 3.39 -36.64
C PRO A 126 11.19 4.14 -35.62
N LEU A 127 9.97 4.58 -35.99
CA LEU A 127 9.05 5.25 -35.09
C LEU A 127 8.32 4.30 -34.12
N ALA A 128 8.37 2.98 -34.33
CA ALA A 128 7.71 2.01 -33.47
C ALA A 128 8.32 1.97 -32.06
N ASP A 129 9.62 2.24 -31.92
CA ASP A 129 10.31 2.30 -30.63
C ASP A 129 9.85 3.51 -29.78
N PRO A 130 9.92 4.77 -30.25
CA PRO A 130 9.47 5.91 -29.46
C PRO A 130 7.94 5.92 -29.24
N ILE A 131 7.14 5.42 -30.19
CA ILE A 131 5.68 5.24 -29.97
C ILE A 131 5.43 4.18 -28.89
N GLY A 132 6.13 3.04 -28.95
CA GLY A 132 6.04 1.98 -27.95
C GLY A 132 6.45 2.46 -26.56
N ALA A 133 7.54 3.24 -26.47
CA ALA A 133 8.01 3.85 -25.24
C ALA A 133 6.95 4.80 -24.65
N ILE A 134 6.32 5.67 -25.46
CA ILE A 134 5.25 6.55 -25.01
C ILE A 134 4.07 5.75 -24.46
N VAL A 135 3.64 4.69 -25.14
CA VAL A 135 2.51 3.86 -24.71
C VAL A 135 2.81 3.16 -23.38
N VAL A 136 3.97 2.52 -23.28
CA VAL A 136 4.38 1.79 -22.07
C VAL A 136 4.58 2.75 -20.89
N CYS A 137 5.31 3.85 -21.07
CA CYS A 137 5.52 4.84 -20.02
C CYS A 137 4.21 5.51 -19.59
N SER A 138 3.27 5.75 -20.51
CA SER A 138 1.95 6.27 -20.15
C SER A 138 1.18 5.30 -19.27
N PHE A 139 1.18 4.01 -19.61
CA PHE A 139 0.56 2.97 -18.80
C PHE A 139 1.17 2.90 -17.39
N ILE A 140 2.51 2.90 -17.30
CA ILE A 140 3.23 2.87 -16.02
C ILE A 140 2.93 4.13 -15.20
N ALA A 141 2.96 5.31 -15.82
CA ALA A 141 2.66 6.58 -15.13
C ALA A 141 1.23 6.61 -14.56
N ILE A 142 0.23 6.14 -15.32
CA ILE A 142 -1.16 6.04 -14.84
C ILE A 142 -1.26 5.06 -13.67
N SER A 143 -0.59 3.90 -13.75
CA SER A 143 -0.56 2.91 -12.67
C SER A 143 -0.01 3.49 -11.36
N TRP A 144 1.15 4.17 -11.43
CA TRP A 144 1.76 4.80 -10.26
C TRP A 144 0.94 5.96 -9.71
N MET A 145 0.34 6.77 -10.58
CA MET A 145 -0.56 7.84 -10.16
C MET A 145 -1.82 7.28 -9.48
N ALA A 146 -2.41 6.21 -10.01
CA ALA A 146 -3.51 5.51 -9.35
C ALA A 146 -3.09 4.94 -7.99
N ASN A 147 -1.87 4.41 -7.86
CA ASN A 147 -1.32 3.95 -6.59
C ASN A 147 -1.20 5.08 -5.54
N VAL A 148 -0.79 6.28 -5.94
CA VAL A 148 -0.78 7.45 -5.04
C VAL A 148 -2.20 7.75 -4.55
N PHE A 149 -3.18 7.78 -5.45
CA PHE A 149 -4.57 8.07 -5.10
C PHE A 149 -5.24 6.99 -4.24
N SER A 150 -4.85 5.73 -4.36
CA SER A 150 -5.34 4.67 -3.47
C SER A 150 -4.65 4.68 -2.09
N THR A 151 -3.39 5.11 -2.04
CA THR A 151 -2.56 5.09 -0.83
C THR A 151 -2.82 6.30 0.08
N ILE A 152 -3.05 7.49 -0.48
CA ILE A 152 -3.34 8.71 0.32
C ILE A 152 -4.50 8.50 1.31
N PRO A 153 -5.67 7.93 0.91
CA PRO A 153 -6.76 7.65 1.82
C PRO A 153 -6.37 6.79 3.03
N LEU A 154 -5.46 5.83 2.86
CA LEU A 154 -4.97 4.98 3.95
C LEU A 154 -4.13 5.77 4.97
N MET A 155 -3.49 6.85 4.55
CA MET A 155 -2.70 7.72 5.42
C MET A 155 -3.58 8.66 6.26
N ILE A 156 -4.73 9.07 5.73
CA ILE A 156 -5.61 10.08 6.34
C ILE A 156 -6.75 9.49 7.17
N GLY A 157 -6.83 8.17 7.37
CA GLY A 157 -7.90 7.58 8.18
C GLY A 157 -9.10 7.07 7.39
N ARG A 158 -8.92 6.53 6.17
CA ARG A 158 -10.06 5.93 5.44
C ARG A 158 -10.69 4.81 6.26
N ARG A 159 -12.03 4.83 6.30
CA ARG A 159 -12.85 3.78 6.93
C ARG A 159 -12.49 2.39 6.38
N ALA A 160 -12.38 1.42 7.28
CA ALA A 160 -12.12 0.03 6.92
C ALA A 160 -13.28 -0.61 6.13
N GLU A 161 -12.98 -1.73 5.47
CA GLU A 161 -13.97 -2.48 4.70
C GLU A 161 -15.13 -2.99 5.57
N GLN A 162 -16.32 -3.07 4.99
CA GLN A 162 -17.54 -3.46 5.70
C GLN A 162 -17.43 -4.86 6.33
N GLU A 163 -16.65 -5.76 5.73
CA GLU A 163 -16.39 -7.09 6.28
C GLU A 163 -15.59 -7.02 7.59
N ALA A 164 -14.53 -6.21 7.64
CA ALA A 164 -13.73 -6.00 8.85
C ALA A 164 -14.57 -5.38 9.97
N ILE A 165 -15.37 -4.38 9.63
CA ILE A 165 -16.30 -3.70 10.55
C ILE A 165 -17.32 -4.70 11.10
N SER A 166 -17.94 -5.51 10.24
CA SER A 166 -18.94 -6.51 10.65
C SER A 166 -18.34 -7.59 11.54
N ARG A 167 -17.08 -7.98 11.27
CA ARG A 167 -16.36 -8.96 12.09
C ARG A 167 -16.10 -8.43 13.50
N ILE A 168 -15.64 -7.18 13.62
CA ILE A 168 -15.41 -6.54 14.93
C ILE A 168 -16.73 -6.38 15.69
N LEU A 169 -17.78 -5.91 15.01
CA LEU A 169 -19.11 -5.75 15.60
C LEU A 169 -19.63 -7.07 16.17
N ARG A 170 -19.51 -8.16 15.41
CA ARG A 170 -19.91 -9.49 15.87
C ARG A 170 -19.13 -9.94 17.10
N ILE A 171 -17.82 -9.68 17.15
CA ILE A 171 -16.98 -10.00 18.30
C ILE A 171 -17.44 -9.24 19.55
N ALA A 172 -17.78 -7.96 19.41
CA ALA A 172 -18.22 -7.10 20.50
C ALA A 172 -19.60 -7.52 21.03
N ILE A 173 -20.58 -7.77 20.15
CA ILE A 173 -21.93 -8.21 20.55
C ILE A 173 -21.88 -9.58 21.25
N GLN A 174 -21.04 -10.50 20.78
CA GLN A 174 -20.94 -11.86 21.33
C GLN A 174 -19.97 -11.96 22.52
N HIS A 175 -19.49 -10.85 23.06
CA HIS A 175 -18.46 -10.87 24.09
C HIS A 175 -19.02 -11.16 25.48
N ASP A 176 -20.05 -10.43 25.89
CA ASP A 176 -20.66 -10.55 27.22
C ASP A 176 -22.09 -9.99 27.20
N ASP A 177 -23.03 -10.68 27.86
CA ASP A 177 -24.46 -10.31 27.92
C ASP A 177 -24.71 -8.99 28.67
N ARG A 178 -23.74 -8.50 29.45
CA ARG A 178 -23.83 -7.23 30.18
C ARG A 178 -23.72 -6.02 29.27
N ILE A 179 -23.17 -6.18 28.06
CA ILE A 179 -23.12 -5.12 27.04
C ILE A 179 -24.54 -4.92 26.53
N LYS A 180 -25.18 -3.81 26.93
CA LYS A 180 -26.57 -3.53 26.55
C LYS A 180 -26.65 -3.10 25.09
N HIS A 181 -25.79 -2.16 24.69
CA HIS A 181 -25.77 -1.59 23.35
C HIS A 181 -24.34 -1.23 22.93
N ILE A 182 -24.12 -1.19 21.62
CA ILE A 182 -22.95 -0.56 21.02
C ILE A 182 -23.45 0.77 20.46
N ASP A 183 -23.05 1.87 21.08
CA ASP A 183 -23.52 3.20 20.69
C ASP A 183 -22.84 3.66 19.40
N HIS A 184 -21.52 3.49 19.35
CA HIS A 184 -20.71 3.97 18.25
C HIS A 184 -19.52 3.05 17.96
N MET A 185 -19.20 2.88 16.68
CA MET A 185 -18.04 2.11 16.24
C MET A 185 -17.39 2.77 15.02
N MET A 186 -16.15 3.22 15.18
CA MET A 186 -15.29 3.70 14.10
C MET A 186 -14.14 2.72 13.91
N VAL A 187 -13.93 2.31 12.66
CA VAL A 187 -12.77 1.51 12.27
C VAL A 187 -12.15 2.17 11.05
N TYR A 188 -10.91 2.61 11.17
CA TYR A 188 -10.23 3.34 10.12
C TYR A 188 -8.76 2.93 10.01
N HIS A 189 -8.23 2.96 8.78
CA HIS A 189 -6.84 2.62 8.50
C HIS A 189 -5.91 3.75 8.92
N LEU A 190 -4.76 3.39 9.48
CA LEU A 190 -3.75 4.34 9.92
C LEU A 190 -2.36 3.89 9.48
N GLY A 191 -2.23 3.52 8.21
CA GLY A 191 -1.17 2.61 7.80
C GLY A 191 -1.74 1.42 7.05
N GLU A 192 -0.98 0.33 7.06
CA GLU A 192 -1.47 -0.99 6.65
C GLU A 192 -2.51 -1.53 7.64
N ARG A 193 -2.37 -1.19 8.92
CA ARG A 193 -3.25 -1.63 10.00
C ARG A 193 -4.37 -0.63 10.30
N ALA A 194 -5.41 -1.13 10.96
CA ALA A 194 -6.59 -0.38 11.37
C ALA A 194 -6.58 -0.06 12.87
N LEU A 195 -7.12 1.10 13.20
CA LEU A 195 -7.43 1.54 14.54
C LEU A 195 -8.94 1.43 14.75
N VAL A 196 -9.32 0.87 15.89
CA VAL A 196 -10.73 0.63 16.27
C VAL A 196 -11.08 1.53 17.44
N GLU A 197 -12.13 2.32 17.32
CA GLU A 197 -12.75 3.08 18.39
C GLU A 197 -14.17 2.55 18.60
N LEU A 198 -14.45 2.04 19.79
CA LEU A 198 -15.69 1.38 20.13
C LEU A 198 -16.28 2.00 21.39
N HIS A 199 -17.57 2.34 21.35
CA HIS A 199 -18.31 2.83 22.51
C HIS A 199 -19.33 1.76 22.90
N VAL A 200 -19.21 1.24 24.12
CA VAL A 200 -20.10 0.21 24.67
C VAL A 200 -20.89 0.77 25.84
N VAL A 201 -22.18 0.44 25.88
CA VAL A 201 -23.07 0.86 26.96
C VAL A 201 -23.23 -0.26 27.97
N LEU A 202 -22.83 0.00 29.21
CA LEU A 202 -22.92 -0.92 30.35
C LEU A 202 -23.89 -0.37 31.40
N ASP A 203 -24.20 -1.18 32.41
CA ASP A 203 -25.06 -0.76 33.52
C ASP A 203 -24.35 0.24 34.45
N GLU A 204 -25.03 1.30 34.86
CA GLU A 204 -24.48 2.33 35.75
C GLU A 204 -24.10 1.80 37.14
N HIS A 205 -24.74 0.72 37.60
CA HIS A 205 -24.47 0.12 38.90
C HIS A 205 -23.37 -0.95 38.83
N LEU A 206 -22.80 -1.19 37.64
CA LEU A 206 -21.72 -2.17 37.47
C LEU A 206 -20.45 -1.66 38.17
N PRO A 207 -19.82 -2.46 39.06
CA PRO A 207 -18.58 -2.05 39.70
C PRO A 207 -17.49 -1.75 38.67
N LEU A 208 -16.78 -0.62 38.82
CA LEU A 208 -15.72 -0.19 37.90
C LEU A 208 -14.70 -1.30 37.59
N LYS A 209 -14.36 -2.12 38.60
CA LYS A 209 -13.47 -3.27 38.42
C LYS A 209 -13.99 -4.25 37.37
N LEU A 210 -15.27 -4.61 37.46
CA LEU A 210 -15.91 -5.54 36.55
C LEU A 210 -16.03 -4.96 35.13
N THR A 211 -16.37 -3.67 35.05
CA THR A 211 -16.41 -2.90 33.81
C THR A 211 -15.05 -2.89 33.12
N HIS A 212 -13.98 -2.63 33.88
CA HIS A 212 -12.61 -2.63 33.39
C HIS A 212 -12.18 -4.02 32.89
N ASP A 213 -12.39 -5.07 33.70
CA ASP A 213 -12.01 -6.44 33.36
C ASP A 213 -12.73 -6.93 32.08
N LEU A 214 -14.02 -6.59 31.92
CA LEU A 214 -14.82 -6.91 30.72
C LEU A 214 -14.27 -6.17 29.50
N THR A 215 -13.99 -4.88 29.64
CA THR A 215 -13.49 -4.01 28.57
C THR A 215 -12.09 -4.42 28.11
N GLU A 216 -11.19 -4.72 29.05
CA GLU A 216 -9.84 -5.20 28.74
C GLU A 216 -9.87 -6.55 28.02
N ALA A 217 -10.78 -7.45 28.43
CA ALA A 217 -10.98 -8.72 27.73
C ALA A 217 -11.49 -8.52 26.29
N LEU A 218 -12.40 -7.57 26.08
CA LEU A 218 -12.90 -7.22 24.75
C LEU A 218 -11.79 -6.61 23.89
N GLU A 219 -11.01 -5.69 24.45
CA GLU A 219 -9.87 -5.05 23.79
C GLU A 219 -8.87 -6.11 23.30
N ARG A 220 -8.48 -7.06 24.18
CA ARG A 220 -7.57 -8.16 23.83
C ARG A 220 -8.12 -9.02 22.70
N LYS A 221 -9.42 -9.31 22.71
CA LYS A 221 -10.08 -10.14 21.70
C LYS A 221 -10.09 -9.45 20.33
N ILE A 222 -10.41 -8.16 20.27
CA ILE A 222 -10.38 -7.40 19.02
C ILE A 222 -8.93 -7.20 18.53
N ARG A 223 -7.98 -6.92 19.44
CA ARG A 223 -6.55 -6.77 19.12
C ARG A 223 -5.89 -8.04 18.60
N SER A 224 -6.46 -9.22 18.86
CA SER A 224 -5.95 -10.48 18.28
C SER A 224 -6.16 -10.61 16.77
N LEU A 225 -6.93 -9.72 16.15
CA LEU A 225 -7.08 -9.66 14.70
C LEU A 225 -5.83 -9.04 14.07
N GLU A 226 -5.21 -9.74 13.12
CA GLU A 226 -3.91 -9.34 12.53
C GLU A 226 -3.92 -7.94 11.88
N PHE A 227 -5.07 -7.51 11.35
CA PHE A 227 -5.22 -6.20 10.72
C PHE A 227 -5.46 -5.06 11.72
N VAL A 228 -5.64 -5.34 13.01
CA VAL A 228 -5.91 -4.34 14.05
C VAL A 228 -4.62 -4.00 14.78
N GLU A 229 -4.21 -2.73 14.70
CA GLU A 229 -3.06 -2.21 15.45
C GLU A 229 -3.44 -1.93 16.91
N ARG A 230 -4.57 -1.26 17.09
CA ARG A 230 -5.01 -0.76 18.39
C ARG A 230 -6.51 -0.62 18.48
N VAL A 231 -7.02 -0.79 19.69
CA VAL A 231 -8.43 -0.69 20.03
C VAL A 231 -8.57 0.28 21.19
N PHE A 232 -9.47 1.24 21.07
CA PHE A 232 -9.92 2.12 22.14
C PHE A 232 -11.37 1.77 22.42
N ILE A 233 -11.66 1.42 23.67
CA ILE A 233 -13.02 1.14 24.10
C ILE A 233 -13.40 2.19 25.14
N HIS A 234 -14.40 2.99 24.78
CA HIS A 234 -15.07 3.89 25.71
C HIS A 234 -16.28 3.16 26.30
N VAL A 235 -16.50 3.35 27.61
CA VAL A 235 -17.64 2.77 28.30
C VAL A 235 -18.55 3.89 28.74
N ASP A 236 -19.78 3.85 28.24
CA ASP A 236 -20.85 4.76 28.61
C ASP A 236 -21.91 4.01 29.44
N TYR A 237 -22.69 4.75 30.21
CA TYR A 237 -23.82 4.22 30.98
C TYR A 237 -25.17 4.59 30.35
N GLN A 238 -25.17 5.51 29.39
CA GLN A 238 -26.32 5.91 28.59
C GLN A 238 -25.94 5.94 27.11
N CYS A 239 -26.92 5.75 26.23
CA CYS A 239 -26.70 5.93 24.79
C CYS A 239 -26.69 7.43 24.50
N ASP A 240 -25.48 8.00 24.51
CA ASP A 240 -25.25 9.39 24.18
C ASP A 240 -25.15 9.48 22.67
N GLY A 241 -26.27 9.25 21.97
CA GLY A 241 -26.30 9.19 20.50
C GLY A 241 -25.51 10.35 19.93
N TRP A 242 -24.34 10.04 19.37
CA TRP A 242 -23.28 11.01 19.10
C TRP A 242 -23.79 12.10 18.14
N LEU A 243 -24.23 13.23 18.71
CA LEU A 243 -24.51 14.49 18.02
C LEU A 243 -23.19 15.28 17.91
N GLY A 244 -22.24 14.77 17.14
CA GLY A 244 -21.13 15.55 16.58
C GLY A 244 -21.14 15.33 15.07
N GLY A 245 -21.29 16.32 14.19
CA GLY A 245 -20.90 17.71 14.34
C GLY A 245 -19.44 17.90 13.99
N HIS A 246 -19.01 17.44 12.81
CA HIS A 246 -18.13 18.15 11.87
C HIS A 246 -18.15 17.45 10.50
#